data_AF-V4AYH5-F1
#
_entry.id   AF-V4AYH5-F1
#
_cell.length_a   1.000
_cell.length_b   1.000
_cell.length_c   1.000
_cell.angle_alpha   90.00
_cell.angle_beta   90.00
_cell.angle_gamma   90.00
#
_symmetry.space_group_name_H-M   'P 1'
#
loop_
_entity.id
_entity.type
_entity.pdbx_description
1 polymer ?
#
loop_
_entity_poly.entity_id
_entity_poly.type
_entity_poly.pdbx_seq_one_letter_code
_entity_poly.pdbx_strand_id
1 'polypeptide(L)'
;MQPRVARPEFSNIVIVKPSGGKTFGSTKSKVIGDFIRKEWKFIQLNINGLNVPERKTQLVQLLQRKQYDAVFLQESKLGSRNKDPIINGYTLIRLNRPNALNHRSGGGLAIYIKNGISHSEVPLKTIAPLEAQAVSFTDKSKFFSIVNIYRPEVKGKPQRFSEYQYVYDQLPGTDNIVLGDFNAKHVLWGSPTTDTNGRQVAEFIEANDLVSINDGSITYVGAIAPLGSHLDLTLVNSRLAKDCTWEATSETLGRDHVVIEITLSRNVVKEEVMSEVISEIRRMIHNYQTNNNQKIELVWVPSHVSIPGNDQTDRCAKESLSLEDIKPVEYSYSEFCSIVSSRINQKWADMLRNLDTARYQIDPKIPNQTKPNHPSVAICKVATRLRTNNVLRDHQFNAIKCRFGHVATRSHVFIQCTELKPARLRVFQQITDNLTKPNQTNDYHSTTNQQEIP
;
A
#
# COMPACT_ATOMS: atom_id res chain seq x y z
N MET A 1 -49.74 20.06 -26.85
CA MET A 1 -49.05 18.94 -27.52
C MET A 1 -47.57 19.26 -27.57
N GLN A 2 -46.80 18.60 -26.72
CA GLN A 2 -45.35 18.51 -26.88
C GLN A 2 -44.91 17.08 -26.56
N PRO A 3 -43.83 16.62 -27.21
CA PRO A 3 -43.69 15.24 -27.65
C PRO A 3 -42.85 14.42 -26.66
N ARG A 4 -43.12 13.12 -26.64
CA ARG A 4 -42.22 12.10 -26.09
C ARG A 4 -41.04 11.91 -27.04
N VAL A 5 -39.81 11.89 -26.53
CA VAL A 5 -38.70 11.09 -27.09
C VAL A 5 -37.86 10.51 -25.93
N ALA A 6 -37.35 9.31 -26.20
CA ALA A 6 -36.86 8.27 -25.31
C ALA A 6 -35.67 8.62 -24.40
N ARG A 7 -35.58 7.85 -23.30
CA ARG A 7 -34.41 7.75 -22.41
C ARG A 7 -33.21 7.17 -23.17
N PRO A 8 -32.01 7.74 -22.99
CA PRO A 8 -30.77 6.99 -22.94
C PRO A 8 -30.45 6.66 -21.47
N GLU A 9 -30.06 5.42 -21.21
CA GLU A 9 -29.45 5.00 -19.96
C GLU A 9 -28.09 5.69 -19.81
N PHE A 10 -27.95 6.58 -18.83
CA PHE A 10 -26.69 7.28 -18.56
C PHE A 10 -25.80 6.42 -17.67
N SER A 11 -24.86 5.70 -18.28
CA SER A 11 -23.61 5.30 -17.64
C SER A 11 -22.73 6.55 -17.46
N ASN A 12 -22.39 6.82 -16.20
CA ASN A 12 -21.92 8.10 -15.69
C ASN A 12 -20.55 8.56 -16.22
N ILE A 13 -20.52 9.60 -17.07
CA ILE A 13 -19.52 10.68 -17.00
C ILE A 13 -20.23 12.02 -17.29
N VAL A 14 -20.08 13.01 -16.40
CA VAL A 14 -20.34 14.42 -16.70
C VAL A 14 -19.21 15.28 -16.11
N ILE A 15 -18.56 16.04 -16.97
CA ILE A 15 -17.56 17.08 -16.66
C ILE A 15 -18.28 18.43 -16.54
N VAL A 16 -17.96 19.25 -15.53
CA VAL A 16 -18.22 20.71 -15.60
C VAL A 16 -17.09 21.53 -14.97
N LYS A 17 -16.66 22.57 -15.72
CA LYS A 17 -15.63 23.60 -15.50
C LYS A 17 -15.89 24.55 -14.31
N PRO A 18 -14.86 25.29 -13.82
CA PRO A 18 -15.05 26.45 -12.94
C PRO A 18 -15.34 27.74 -13.73
N SER A 19 -16.29 28.54 -13.24
CA SER A 19 -16.63 29.88 -13.71
C SER A 19 -16.05 30.97 -12.79
N GLY A 20 -15.18 31.85 -13.33
CA GLY A 20 -14.81 33.20 -12.87
C GLY A 20 -14.27 33.35 -11.44
N GLY A 21 -13.11 33.93 -11.14
CA GLY A 21 -12.16 34.70 -11.90
C GLY A 21 -11.38 35.55 -10.90
N LYS A 22 -10.07 35.30 -10.74
CA LYS A 22 -9.03 36.29 -10.40
C LYS A 22 -7.70 35.70 -10.86
N THR A 23 -7.10 36.39 -11.82
CA THR A 23 -5.79 36.15 -12.39
C THR A 23 -4.70 36.10 -11.32
N PHE A 24 -3.94 35.01 -11.25
CA PHE A 24 -2.57 35.03 -10.74
C PHE A 24 -1.67 34.26 -11.70
N GLY A 25 -0.57 34.92 -12.06
CA GLY A 25 0.33 34.55 -13.14
C GLY A 25 1.16 33.30 -12.87
N SER A 26 1.71 32.80 -13.98
CA SER A 26 2.70 31.73 -14.09
C SER A 26 2.31 30.40 -13.43
N THR A 27 1.77 29.49 -14.22
CA THR A 27 2.01 28.06 -14.07
C THR A 27 3.51 27.77 -14.17
N LYS A 28 4.24 27.98 -13.08
CA LYS A 28 5.32 27.05 -12.74
C LYS A 28 4.61 25.86 -12.12
N SER A 29 4.54 24.75 -12.87
CA SER A 29 4.31 23.43 -12.27
C SER A 29 5.29 23.31 -11.09
N LYS A 30 4.76 23.41 -9.87
CA LYS A 30 5.51 23.08 -8.67
C LYS A 30 5.64 21.56 -8.74
N VAL A 31 6.81 21.09 -9.19
CA VAL A 31 7.20 19.68 -9.14
C VAL A 31 6.95 19.22 -7.71
N ILE A 32 5.97 18.33 -7.53
CA ILE A 32 5.64 17.76 -6.23
C ILE A 32 6.69 16.69 -5.96
N GLY A 33 7.61 17.01 -5.06
CA GLY A 33 8.63 16.12 -4.52
C GLY A 33 9.87 15.98 -5.41
N ASP A 34 11.03 16.33 -4.86
CA ASP A 34 12.29 15.77 -5.35
C ASP A 34 12.15 14.24 -5.32
N PHE A 35 12.44 13.53 -6.41
CA PHE A 35 12.52 12.07 -6.38
C PHE A 35 13.95 11.69 -6.02
N ILE A 36 14.13 10.84 -5.01
CA ILE A 36 15.41 10.17 -4.76
C ILE A 36 15.39 8.85 -5.52
N ARG A 37 16.43 8.62 -6.33
CA ARG A 37 16.67 7.32 -6.95
C ARG A 37 17.24 6.38 -5.89
N LYS A 38 16.45 5.42 -5.42
CA LYS A 38 16.96 4.31 -4.60
C LYS A 38 17.46 3.23 -5.55
N GLU A 39 18.70 2.81 -5.34
CA GLU A 39 19.30 1.71 -6.09
C GLU A 39 19.38 0.49 -5.20
N TRP A 40 18.84 -0.62 -5.70
CA TRP A 40 19.01 -1.94 -5.12
C TRP A 40 20.10 -2.68 -5.89
N LYS A 41 21.07 -3.28 -5.21
CA LYS A 41 22.18 -4.00 -5.81
C LYS A 41 22.13 -5.47 -5.44
N PHE A 42 22.09 -6.34 -6.44
CA PHE A 42 22.02 -7.77 -6.28
C PHE A 42 23.18 -8.48 -6.95
N ILE A 43 23.52 -9.67 -6.45
CA ILE A 43 24.36 -10.61 -7.18
C ILE A 43 23.58 -11.89 -7.50
N GLN A 44 23.82 -12.44 -8.69
CA GLN A 44 23.42 -13.78 -9.10
C GLN A 44 24.68 -14.61 -9.35
N LEU A 45 24.73 -15.83 -8.81
CA LEU A 45 25.86 -16.73 -9.00
C LEU A 45 25.52 -18.20 -8.71
N ASN A 46 25.79 -19.10 -9.65
CA ASN A 46 25.91 -20.52 -9.31
C ASN A 46 27.26 -20.74 -8.58
N ILE A 47 27.20 -20.87 -7.25
CA ILE A 47 28.40 -20.98 -6.41
C ILE A 47 29.00 -22.39 -6.44
N ASN A 48 28.22 -23.38 -6.87
CA ASN A 48 28.60 -24.80 -6.97
C ASN A 48 29.19 -25.38 -5.65
N GLY A 49 28.76 -24.89 -4.50
CA GLY A 49 29.10 -25.41 -3.18
C GLY A 49 29.64 -24.34 -2.23
N LEU A 50 28.75 -23.85 -1.38
CA LEU A 50 29.01 -22.71 -0.50
C LEU A 50 29.94 -23.04 0.69
N ASN A 51 30.02 -24.30 1.10
CA ASN A 51 30.85 -24.73 2.22
C ASN A 51 32.32 -25.00 1.86
N VAL A 52 32.73 -24.69 0.64
CA VAL A 52 34.15 -24.75 0.27
C VAL A 52 34.86 -23.49 0.79
N PRO A 53 35.90 -23.63 1.64
CA PRO A 53 36.50 -22.51 2.37
C PRO A 53 36.95 -21.34 1.49
N GLU A 54 37.59 -21.63 0.36
CA GLU A 54 38.14 -20.63 -0.55
C GLU A 54 37.02 -19.78 -1.16
N ARG A 55 35.95 -20.44 -1.64
CA ARG A 55 34.79 -19.79 -2.24
C ARG A 55 34.02 -18.95 -1.24
N LYS A 56 33.84 -19.48 -0.02
CA LYS A 56 33.21 -18.73 1.07
C LYS A 56 34.02 -17.47 1.37
N THR A 57 35.34 -17.58 1.45
CA THR A 57 36.23 -16.45 1.72
C THR A 57 36.15 -15.39 0.64
N GLN A 58 36.18 -15.80 -0.63
CA GLN A 58 36.07 -14.89 -1.77
C GLN A 58 34.70 -14.20 -1.83
N LEU A 59 33.61 -14.92 -1.55
CA LEU A 59 32.27 -14.33 -1.46
C LEU A 59 32.20 -13.30 -0.33
N VAL A 60 32.77 -13.59 0.84
CA VAL A 60 32.83 -12.64 1.96
C VAL A 60 33.63 -11.38 1.57
N GLN A 61 34.79 -11.54 0.92
CA GLN A 61 35.59 -10.41 0.44
C GLN A 61 34.83 -9.56 -0.59
N LEU A 62 34.12 -10.19 -1.53
CA LEU A 62 33.28 -9.49 -2.49
C LEU A 62 32.20 -8.67 -1.79
N LEU A 63 31.48 -9.27 -0.83
CA LEU A 63 30.42 -8.59 -0.09
C LEU A 63 30.92 -7.45 0.80
N GLN A 64 32.13 -7.58 1.35
CA GLN A 64 32.78 -6.51 2.10
C GLN A 64 33.13 -5.32 1.21
N ARG A 65 33.67 -5.57 0.01
CA ARG A 65 34.10 -4.53 -0.94
C ARG A 65 32.91 -3.78 -1.56
N LYS A 66 31.89 -4.50 -2.03
CA LYS A 66 30.83 -3.94 -2.89
C LYS A 66 29.46 -3.76 -2.21
N GLN A 67 29.26 -4.33 -1.02
CA GLN A 67 28.11 -4.04 -0.15
C GLN A 67 26.72 -4.24 -0.79
N TYR A 68 26.50 -5.41 -1.40
CA TYR A 68 25.22 -5.78 -2.02
C TYR A 68 24.03 -5.84 -1.04
N ASP A 69 22.83 -5.60 -1.55
CA ASP A 69 21.59 -5.67 -0.78
C ASP A 69 21.09 -7.12 -0.65
N ALA A 70 21.20 -7.91 -1.72
CA ALA A 70 20.92 -9.34 -1.68
C ALA A 70 21.79 -10.14 -2.65
N VAL A 71 21.94 -11.43 -2.37
CA VAL A 71 22.80 -12.36 -3.08
C VAL A 71 22.03 -13.65 -3.32
N PHE A 72 21.89 -14.04 -4.57
CA PHE A 72 21.11 -15.20 -4.99
C PHE A 72 22.03 -16.29 -5.54
N LEU A 73 22.15 -17.38 -4.78
CA LEU A 73 23.08 -18.47 -5.06
C LEU A 73 22.35 -19.74 -5.51
N GLN A 74 22.84 -20.33 -6.61
CA GLN A 74 22.46 -21.66 -7.06
C GLN A 74 23.56 -22.68 -6.71
N GLU A 75 23.18 -23.96 -6.63
CA GLU A 75 24.03 -25.05 -6.17
C GLU A 75 24.79 -24.74 -4.87
N SER A 76 24.06 -24.38 -3.81
CA SER A 76 24.66 -24.21 -2.49
C SER A 76 25.35 -25.49 -1.99
N LYS A 77 24.89 -26.67 -2.46
CA LYS A 77 25.34 -28.03 -2.06
C LYS A 77 25.35 -28.20 -0.55
N LEU A 78 24.40 -27.57 0.13
CA LEU A 78 24.21 -27.75 1.55
C LEU A 78 23.14 -28.83 1.78
N GLY A 79 23.41 -29.76 2.68
CA GLY A 79 22.45 -30.78 3.15
C GLY A 79 22.10 -30.60 4.62
N SER A 80 21.10 -31.31 5.13
CA SER A 80 20.57 -31.14 6.50
C SER A 80 21.62 -31.24 7.62
N ARG A 81 22.75 -31.92 7.39
CA ARG A 81 23.86 -32.02 8.36
C ARG A 81 24.86 -30.87 8.30
N ASN A 82 24.82 -30.06 7.25
CA ASN A 82 25.70 -28.89 7.13
C ASN A 82 25.17 -27.77 8.01
N LYS A 83 26.06 -27.20 8.85
CA LYS A 83 25.82 -25.92 9.53
C LYS A 83 25.65 -24.80 8.50
N ASP A 84 24.86 -23.81 8.86
CA ASP A 84 24.64 -22.65 8.02
C ASP A 84 25.91 -21.80 7.91
N PRO A 85 26.36 -21.47 6.68
CA PRO A 85 27.54 -20.63 6.51
C PRO A 85 27.20 -19.18 6.91
N ILE A 86 27.79 -18.73 8.00
CA ILE A 86 27.60 -17.35 8.48
C ILE A 86 28.42 -16.38 7.62
N ILE A 87 27.79 -15.28 7.21
CA ILE A 87 28.39 -14.09 6.59
C ILE A 87 27.93 -12.88 7.40
N ASN A 88 28.87 -12.14 8.01
CA ASN A 88 28.53 -11.03 8.89
C ASN A 88 27.77 -9.93 8.13
N GLY A 89 26.70 -9.43 8.74
CA GLY A 89 25.86 -8.38 8.13
C GLY A 89 24.81 -8.89 7.15
N TYR A 90 24.70 -10.21 6.94
CA TYR A 90 23.69 -10.82 6.07
C TYR A 90 22.93 -11.93 6.78
N THR A 91 21.66 -12.05 6.47
CA THR A 91 20.78 -13.15 6.89
C THR A 91 20.67 -14.17 5.77
N LEU A 92 20.85 -15.46 6.09
CA LEU A 92 20.74 -16.56 5.15
C LEU A 92 19.32 -17.12 5.14
N ILE A 93 18.74 -17.25 3.94
CA ILE A 93 17.54 -18.02 3.67
C ILE A 93 17.94 -19.20 2.79
N ARG A 94 17.75 -20.42 3.28
CA ARG A 94 18.34 -21.62 2.69
C ARG A 94 17.25 -22.61 2.25
N LEU A 95 17.38 -23.13 1.02
CA LEU A 95 16.55 -24.22 0.52
C LEU A 95 17.43 -25.43 0.17
N ASN A 96 17.21 -26.54 0.88
CA ASN A 96 17.91 -27.81 0.60
C ASN A 96 17.09 -28.67 -0.36
N ARG A 97 17.80 -29.39 -1.24
CA ARG A 97 17.17 -30.46 -2.01
C ARG A 97 16.65 -31.55 -1.04
N PRO A 98 15.43 -32.10 -1.26
CA PRO A 98 14.90 -33.18 -0.43
C PRO A 98 15.89 -34.35 -0.32
N ASN A 99 16.07 -34.89 0.89
CA ASN A 99 17.03 -35.96 1.21
C ASN A 99 18.52 -35.64 1.03
N ALA A 100 18.90 -34.39 0.74
CA ALA A 100 20.30 -34.00 0.72
C ALA A 100 20.88 -34.01 2.14
N LEU A 101 21.75 -34.98 2.42
CA LEU A 101 22.44 -35.09 3.72
C LEU A 101 23.71 -34.25 3.77
N ASN A 102 24.40 -34.09 2.63
CA ASN A 102 25.65 -33.37 2.46
C ASN A 102 25.86 -32.91 1.01
N HIS A 103 27.02 -32.30 0.74
CA HIS A 103 27.43 -31.74 -0.55
C HIS A 103 27.42 -32.69 -1.75
N ARG A 104 27.41 -34.02 -1.53
CA ARG A 104 27.39 -35.02 -2.61
C ARG A 104 26.05 -35.10 -3.34
N SER A 105 25.00 -34.53 -2.77
CA SER A 105 23.63 -34.61 -3.28
C SER A 105 23.37 -33.63 -4.45
N GLY A 106 24.26 -32.65 -4.64
CA GLY A 106 24.10 -31.55 -5.60
C GLY A 106 22.90 -30.63 -5.29
N GLY A 107 22.72 -29.59 -6.10
CA GLY A 107 21.60 -28.64 -5.98
C GLY A 107 21.61 -27.82 -4.69
N GLY A 108 20.43 -27.32 -4.31
CA GLY A 108 20.21 -26.41 -3.19
C GLY A 108 20.36 -24.95 -3.59
N LEU A 109 19.54 -24.10 -2.97
CA LEU A 109 19.55 -22.65 -3.16
C LEU A 109 19.90 -21.95 -1.85
N ALA A 110 20.49 -20.77 -1.96
CA ALA A 110 20.73 -19.88 -0.83
C ALA A 110 20.52 -18.44 -1.25
N ILE A 111 19.87 -17.66 -0.38
CA ILE A 111 19.75 -16.21 -0.54
C ILE A 111 20.37 -15.57 0.70
N TYR A 112 21.33 -14.67 0.51
CA TYR A 112 21.80 -13.79 1.57
C TYR A 112 21.17 -12.41 1.38
N ILE A 113 20.59 -11.86 2.43
CA ILE A 113 19.99 -10.51 2.42
C ILE A 113 20.69 -9.68 3.47
N LYS A 114 21.13 -8.47 3.10
CA LYS A 114 21.78 -7.55 4.01
C LYS A 114 20.86 -7.19 5.17
N ASN A 115 21.40 -7.22 6.39
CA ASN A 115 20.63 -6.96 7.60
C ASN A 115 20.05 -5.55 7.58
N GLY A 116 18.79 -5.42 8.02
CA GLY A 116 18.04 -4.16 8.00
C GLY A 116 17.19 -3.94 6.76
N ILE A 117 17.30 -4.79 5.73
CA ILE A 117 16.42 -4.75 4.56
C ILE A 117 15.09 -5.43 4.88
N SER A 118 13.98 -4.72 4.67
CA SER A 118 12.63 -5.27 4.81
C SER A 118 12.30 -6.23 3.67
N HIS A 119 12.02 -7.49 4.03
CA HIS A 119 11.71 -8.55 3.08
C HIS A 119 10.79 -9.60 3.71
N SER A 120 10.18 -10.43 2.88
CA SER A 120 9.40 -11.59 3.29
C SER A 120 9.63 -12.75 2.32
N GLU A 121 9.85 -13.96 2.85
CA GLU A 121 9.87 -15.18 2.03
C GLU A 121 8.52 -15.41 1.37
N VAL A 122 8.56 -15.82 0.10
CA VAL A 122 7.37 -16.23 -0.66
C VAL A 122 7.35 -17.76 -0.68
N PRO A 123 6.40 -18.42 -0.03
CA PRO A 123 6.31 -19.88 -0.05
C PRO A 123 6.01 -20.36 -1.47
N LEU A 124 6.91 -21.16 -2.05
CA LEU A 124 6.76 -21.71 -3.39
C LEU A 124 6.63 -23.23 -3.36
N LYS A 125 5.76 -23.76 -4.21
CA LYS A 125 5.75 -25.16 -4.63
C LYS A 125 6.43 -25.27 -5.99
N THR A 126 7.18 -26.34 -6.22
CA THR A 126 7.85 -26.58 -7.51
C THR A 126 7.47 -27.92 -8.12
N ILE A 127 7.72 -28.05 -9.43
CA ILE A 127 7.64 -29.31 -10.15
C ILE A 127 9.08 -29.80 -10.34
N ALA A 128 9.44 -30.91 -9.68
CA ALA A 128 10.77 -31.47 -9.79
C ALA A 128 11.10 -31.85 -11.25
N PRO A 129 12.33 -31.59 -11.73
CA PRO A 129 13.53 -31.24 -10.98
C PRO A 129 13.80 -29.74 -10.75
N LEU A 130 12.87 -28.84 -11.08
CA LEU A 130 13.06 -27.41 -10.86
C LEU A 130 13.12 -27.07 -9.36
N GLU A 131 14.15 -26.36 -8.96
CA GLU A 131 14.31 -25.79 -7.62
C GLU A 131 14.07 -24.28 -7.71
N ALA A 132 13.28 -23.73 -6.80
CA ALA A 132 13.00 -22.30 -6.75
C ALA A 132 12.82 -21.80 -5.31
N GLN A 133 13.31 -20.59 -5.06
CA GLN A 133 13.16 -19.87 -3.80
C GLN A 133 12.86 -18.41 -4.10
N ALA A 134 11.85 -17.81 -3.46
CA ALA A 134 11.48 -16.43 -3.73
C ALA A 134 11.40 -15.58 -2.46
N VAL A 135 11.74 -14.30 -2.64
CA VAL A 135 11.66 -13.27 -1.60
C VAL A 135 11.00 -12.04 -2.21
N SER A 136 10.04 -11.48 -1.48
CA SER A 136 9.46 -10.18 -1.78
C SER A 136 10.20 -9.11 -0.98
N PHE A 137 10.66 -8.07 -1.66
CA PHE A 137 11.25 -6.89 -1.06
C PHE A 137 10.20 -5.80 -0.98
N THR A 138 10.10 -5.16 0.18
CA THR A 138 9.14 -4.07 0.40
C THR A 138 9.88 -2.76 0.57
N ASP A 139 9.55 -1.79 -0.26
CA ASP A 139 10.00 -0.41 -0.16
C ASP A 139 8.79 0.52 -0.07
N LYS A 140 8.38 0.82 1.16
CA LYS A 140 7.18 1.62 1.44
C LYS A 140 5.93 0.97 0.82
N SER A 141 5.30 1.63 -0.16
CA SER A 141 4.10 1.14 -0.85
C SER A 141 4.40 0.37 -2.13
N LYS A 142 5.67 0.22 -2.52
CA LYS A 142 6.08 -0.57 -3.66
C LYS A 142 6.73 -1.84 -3.15
N PHE A 143 6.39 -2.97 -3.76
CA PHE A 143 7.12 -4.21 -3.54
C PHE A 143 7.51 -4.79 -4.90
N PHE A 144 8.49 -5.68 -4.87
CA PHE A 144 8.88 -6.49 -6.02
C PHE A 144 9.37 -7.84 -5.51
N SER A 145 9.15 -8.87 -6.30
CA SER A 145 9.57 -10.23 -5.95
C SER A 145 10.79 -10.62 -6.75
N ILE A 146 11.74 -11.30 -6.12
CA ILE A 146 12.84 -11.97 -6.81
C ILE A 146 12.73 -13.46 -6.57
N VAL A 147 12.69 -14.25 -7.64
CA VAL A 147 12.79 -15.71 -7.58
C VAL A 147 14.15 -16.17 -8.09
N ASN A 148 14.80 -16.98 -7.27
CA ASN A 148 16.04 -17.68 -7.54
C ASN A 148 15.70 -19.09 -8.04
N ILE A 149 16.10 -19.42 -9.27
CA ILE A 149 15.83 -20.69 -9.93
C ILE A 149 17.14 -21.47 -10.12
N TYR A 150 17.07 -22.78 -9.89
CA TYR A 150 18.04 -23.72 -10.41
C TYR A 150 17.31 -24.86 -11.11
N ARG A 151 17.55 -25.02 -12.41
CA ARG A 151 17.04 -26.14 -13.19
C ARG A 151 18.20 -27.01 -13.67
N PRO A 152 18.51 -28.13 -12.99
CA PRO A 152 19.62 -28.99 -13.38
C PRO A 152 19.32 -29.74 -14.69
N GLU A 153 20.35 -30.05 -15.46
CA GLU A 153 20.22 -31.02 -16.55
C GLU A 153 20.05 -32.43 -15.99
N VAL A 154 18.92 -33.08 -16.28
CA VAL A 154 18.61 -34.43 -15.79
C VAL A 154 18.24 -35.32 -16.97
N LYS A 155 19.00 -36.39 -17.16
CA LYS A 155 18.79 -37.35 -18.24
C LYS A 155 17.35 -37.87 -18.24
N GLY A 156 16.68 -37.75 -19.39
CA GLY A 156 15.29 -38.20 -19.57
C GLY A 156 14.22 -37.30 -18.93
N LYS A 157 14.60 -36.13 -18.38
CA LYS A 157 13.66 -35.15 -17.81
C LYS A 157 13.87 -33.77 -18.47
N PRO A 158 13.39 -33.59 -19.72
CA PRO A 158 13.47 -32.30 -20.39
C PRO A 158 12.71 -31.24 -19.60
N GLN A 159 13.12 -29.99 -19.75
CA GLN A 159 12.42 -28.86 -19.14
C GLN A 159 11.06 -28.69 -19.79
N ARG A 160 10.09 -28.16 -19.04
CA ARG A 160 8.74 -27.88 -19.56
C ARG A 160 8.31 -26.48 -19.14
N PHE A 161 7.64 -25.78 -20.04
CA PHE A 161 6.98 -24.49 -19.77
C PHE A 161 6.22 -24.50 -18.43
N SER A 162 5.45 -25.57 -18.18
CA SER A 162 4.65 -25.72 -16.97
C SER A 162 5.44 -25.68 -15.66
N GLU A 163 6.72 -26.09 -15.66
CA GLU A 163 7.57 -26.05 -14.46
C GLU A 163 7.82 -24.59 -14.03
N TYR A 164 8.05 -23.70 -15.00
CA TYR A 164 8.28 -22.27 -14.79
C TYR A 164 6.99 -21.52 -14.50
N GLN A 165 5.95 -21.78 -15.29
CA GLN A 165 4.65 -21.13 -15.12
C GLN A 165 4.08 -21.41 -13.73
N TYR A 166 4.17 -22.66 -13.26
CA TYR A 166 3.67 -23.03 -11.94
C TYR A 166 4.35 -22.25 -10.81
N VAL A 167 5.65 -21.97 -10.92
CA VAL A 167 6.37 -21.13 -9.95
C VAL A 167 5.95 -19.67 -10.08
N TYR A 168 5.86 -19.15 -11.30
CA TYR A 168 5.56 -17.75 -11.57
C TYR A 168 4.15 -17.35 -11.10
N ASP A 169 3.16 -18.23 -11.31
CA ASP A 169 1.76 -18.02 -10.89
C ASP A 169 1.59 -17.85 -9.37
N GLN A 170 2.58 -18.27 -8.58
CA GLN A 170 2.57 -18.16 -7.12
C GLN A 170 3.20 -16.83 -6.62
N LEU A 171 3.84 -16.04 -7.48
CA LEU A 171 4.51 -14.81 -7.07
C LEU A 171 3.50 -13.69 -6.77
N PRO A 172 3.73 -12.90 -5.70
CA PRO A 172 2.89 -11.76 -5.42
C PRO A 172 3.23 -10.58 -6.32
N GLY A 173 2.20 -9.85 -6.75
CA GLY A 173 2.34 -8.59 -7.49
C GLY A 173 2.71 -8.74 -8.95
N THR A 174 3.07 -7.62 -9.58
CA THR A 174 3.31 -7.52 -11.03
C THR A 174 4.75 -7.13 -11.39
N ASP A 175 5.58 -6.91 -10.38
CA ASP A 175 6.96 -6.45 -10.52
C ASP A 175 7.87 -7.57 -10.05
N ASN A 176 8.23 -8.46 -10.97
CA ASN A 176 8.98 -9.67 -10.66
C ASN A 176 10.32 -9.70 -11.41
N ILE A 177 11.34 -10.22 -10.74
CA ILE A 177 12.64 -10.58 -11.29
C ILE A 177 12.79 -12.09 -11.14
N VAL A 178 13.02 -12.79 -12.23
CA VAL A 178 13.26 -14.23 -12.28
C VAL A 178 14.69 -14.44 -12.69
N LEU A 179 15.51 -15.02 -11.81
CA LEU A 179 16.94 -15.17 -12.04
C LEU A 179 17.45 -16.55 -11.64
N GLY A 180 18.60 -16.93 -12.19
CA GLY A 180 19.33 -18.12 -11.77
C GLY A 180 19.90 -18.93 -12.93
N ASP A 181 20.23 -20.19 -12.67
CA ASP A 181 20.84 -21.11 -13.64
C ASP A 181 19.77 -22.04 -14.22
N PHE A 182 19.49 -21.83 -15.51
CA PHE A 182 18.44 -22.53 -16.23
C PHE A 182 18.96 -23.76 -16.96
N ASN A 183 20.27 -23.93 -17.15
CA ASN A 183 20.85 -24.97 -18.03
C ASN A 183 20.12 -25.07 -19.39
N ALA A 184 19.84 -23.91 -20.02
CA ALA A 184 19.10 -23.81 -21.26
C ALA A 184 19.75 -22.79 -22.20
N LYS A 185 19.79 -23.09 -23.51
CA LYS A 185 20.43 -22.24 -24.51
C LYS A 185 19.39 -21.66 -25.47
N HIS A 186 19.39 -20.34 -25.65
CA HIS A 186 18.63 -19.66 -26.69
C HIS A 186 19.33 -18.37 -27.11
N VAL A 187 19.15 -18.00 -28.38
CA VAL A 187 19.64 -16.73 -28.94
C VAL A 187 19.05 -15.49 -28.27
N LEU A 188 17.98 -15.64 -27.49
CA LEU A 188 17.24 -14.54 -26.87
C LEU A 188 18.04 -13.90 -25.71
N TRP A 189 18.93 -14.69 -25.09
CA TRP A 189 19.82 -14.26 -24.01
C TRP A 189 21.30 -14.44 -24.38
N GLY A 190 21.61 -14.39 -25.69
CA GLY A 190 22.97 -14.35 -26.22
C GLY A 190 23.65 -15.69 -26.50
N SER A 191 23.00 -16.83 -26.25
CA SER A 191 23.59 -18.11 -26.66
C SER A 191 23.68 -18.21 -28.19
N PRO A 192 24.77 -18.73 -28.78
CA PRO A 192 24.89 -18.89 -30.23
C PRO A 192 23.94 -19.95 -30.81
N THR A 193 23.30 -20.74 -29.95
CA THR A 193 22.42 -21.84 -30.34
C THR A 193 21.15 -21.82 -29.51
N THR A 194 20.09 -22.41 -30.07
CA THR A 194 18.83 -22.64 -29.36
C THR A 194 18.59 -24.13 -29.21
N ASP A 195 18.47 -24.61 -27.97
CA ASP A 195 18.13 -26.00 -27.67
C ASP A 195 16.64 -26.17 -27.31
N THR A 196 16.22 -27.41 -27.07
CA THR A 196 14.82 -27.72 -26.72
C THR A 196 14.39 -27.10 -25.40
N ASN A 197 15.29 -27.01 -24.42
CA ASN A 197 15.01 -26.43 -23.11
C ASN A 197 14.87 -24.90 -23.22
N GLY A 198 15.74 -24.26 -24.01
CA GLY A 198 15.69 -22.84 -24.30
C GLY A 198 14.41 -22.43 -24.99
N ARG A 199 13.84 -23.27 -25.86
CA ARG A 199 12.50 -23.02 -26.43
C ARG A 199 11.40 -22.97 -25.37
N GLN A 200 11.46 -23.84 -24.35
CA GLN A 200 10.48 -23.85 -23.26
C GLN A 200 10.60 -22.61 -22.36
N VAL A 201 11.83 -22.16 -22.11
CA VAL A 201 12.07 -20.92 -21.36
C VAL A 201 11.66 -19.69 -22.17
N ALA A 202 11.90 -19.67 -23.49
CA ALA A 202 11.46 -18.59 -24.37
C ALA A 202 9.93 -18.46 -24.43
N GLU A 203 9.20 -19.58 -24.50
CA GLU A 203 7.75 -19.61 -24.42
C GLU A 203 7.25 -19.08 -23.05
N PHE A 204 7.93 -19.43 -21.96
CA PHE A 204 7.67 -18.89 -20.63
C PHE A 204 7.88 -17.38 -20.55
N ILE A 205 8.93 -16.86 -21.19
CA ILE A 205 9.22 -15.42 -21.25
C ILE A 205 8.09 -14.68 -21.97
N GLU A 206 7.71 -15.16 -23.15
CA GLU A 206 6.66 -14.57 -23.98
C GLU A 206 5.29 -14.56 -23.28
N ALA A 207 4.94 -15.65 -22.60
CA ALA A 207 3.65 -15.78 -21.92
C ALA A 207 3.45 -14.82 -20.73
N ASN A 208 4.52 -14.28 -20.13
CA ASN A 208 4.47 -13.58 -18.84
C ASN A 208 4.94 -12.10 -18.89
N ASP A 209 5.01 -11.49 -20.08
CA ASP A 209 5.54 -10.12 -20.27
C ASP A 209 6.91 -9.95 -19.60
N LEU A 210 7.75 -10.97 -19.73
CA LEU A 210 9.13 -10.96 -19.26
C LEU A 210 10.07 -10.58 -20.41
N VAL A 211 11.19 -9.98 -20.07
CA VAL A 211 12.31 -9.74 -20.99
C VAL A 211 13.61 -10.19 -20.35
N SER A 212 14.52 -10.73 -21.15
CA SER A 212 15.89 -10.98 -20.71
C SER A 212 16.65 -9.66 -20.72
N ILE A 213 17.36 -9.38 -19.61
CA ILE A 213 18.28 -8.24 -19.50
C ILE A 213 19.74 -8.66 -19.61
N ASN A 214 19.99 -9.93 -19.97
CA ASN A 214 21.34 -10.41 -20.30
C ASN A 214 21.89 -9.63 -21.49
N ASP A 215 23.15 -9.19 -21.41
CA ASP A 215 23.82 -8.45 -22.50
C ASP A 215 24.45 -9.36 -23.57
N GLY A 216 24.35 -10.68 -23.37
CA GLY A 216 24.94 -11.71 -24.22
C GLY A 216 26.37 -12.11 -23.85
N SER A 217 26.90 -11.63 -22.71
CA SER A 217 28.16 -12.09 -22.16
C SER A 217 28.07 -13.53 -21.63
N ILE A 218 29.19 -14.24 -21.72
CA ILE A 218 29.34 -15.61 -21.23
C ILE A 218 29.16 -15.62 -19.70
N THR A 219 28.35 -16.56 -19.20
CA THR A 219 28.10 -16.73 -17.76
C THR A 219 28.75 -17.99 -17.18
N TYR A 220 29.17 -18.92 -18.06
CA TYR A 220 29.83 -20.17 -17.71
C TYR A 220 31.12 -20.37 -18.51
N VAL A 221 32.23 -20.57 -17.82
CA VAL A 221 33.58 -20.80 -18.33
C VAL A 221 34.06 -22.18 -17.84
N GLY A 222 33.64 -23.23 -18.56
CA GLY A 222 34.03 -24.61 -18.22
C GLY A 222 35.41 -24.99 -18.76
N ALA A 223 36.03 -26.02 -18.16
CA ALA A 223 37.35 -26.52 -18.55
C ALA A 223 37.40 -27.22 -19.93
N ILE A 224 36.25 -27.64 -20.47
CA ILE A 224 36.16 -28.51 -21.67
C ILE A 224 35.55 -27.74 -22.87
N ALA A 225 34.85 -26.62 -22.64
CA ALA A 225 34.23 -25.84 -23.70
C ALA A 225 35.01 -24.52 -23.88
N PRO A 226 35.94 -24.43 -24.85
CA PRO A 226 36.78 -23.23 -25.06
C PRO A 226 35.99 -21.96 -25.47
N LEU A 227 34.67 -22.04 -25.64
CA LEU A 227 33.79 -20.94 -26.06
C LEU A 227 32.85 -20.42 -24.96
N GLY A 228 32.87 -21.01 -23.76
CA GLY A 228 31.94 -20.65 -22.68
C GLY A 228 30.47 -20.97 -23.00
N SER A 229 29.55 -20.65 -22.08
CA SER A 229 28.10 -20.83 -22.27
C SER A 229 27.29 -19.77 -21.51
N HIS A 230 26.01 -19.63 -21.90
CA HIS A 230 25.07 -18.61 -21.43
C HIS A 230 23.91 -19.32 -20.73
N LEU A 231 24.19 -19.86 -19.54
CA LEU A 231 23.27 -20.75 -18.81
C LEU A 231 22.48 -20.00 -17.73
N ASP A 232 23.01 -18.87 -17.30
CA ASP A 232 22.45 -18.04 -16.24
C ASP A 232 21.63 -16.90 -16.86
N LEU A 233 20.36 -16.81 -16.48
CA LEU A 233 19.44 -15.81 -17.02
C LEU A 233 18.99 -14.86 -15.92
N THR A 234 18.75 -13.62 -16.31
CA THR A 234 18.00 -12.65 -15.50
C THR A 234 16.87 -12.11 -16.35
N LEU A 235 15.65 -12.41 -15.93
CA LEU A 235 14.41 -12.02 -16.58
C LEU A 235 13.66 -11.03 -15.68
N VAL A 236 13.09 -10.00 -16.27
CA VAL A 236 12.30 -9.00 -15.54
C VAL A 236 11.03 -8.71 -16.30
N ASN A 237 9.96 -8.28 -15.61
CA ASN A 237 8.81 -7.75 -16.32
C ASN A 237 9.21 -6.55 -17.20
N SER A 238 8.66 -6.44 -18.41
CA SER A 238 9.03 -5.43 -19.40
C SER A 238 9.07 -4.00 -18.84
N ARG A 239 8.16 -3.67 -17.92
CA ARG A 239 8.10 -2.36 -17.23
C ARG A 239 9.31 -2.04 -16.35
N LEU A 240 10.00 -3.06 -15.82
CA LEU A 240 11.18 -2.93 -14.96
C LEU A 240 12.49 -2.86 -15.76
N ALA A 241 12.50 -3.30 -17.02
CA ALA A 241 13.72 -3.44 -17.81
C ALA A 241 14.55 -2.14 -17.89
N LYS A 242 13.89 -1.00 -18.09
CA LYS A 242 14.53 0.33 -18.16
C LYS A 242 15.14 0.80 -16.84
N ASP A 243 14.66 0.22 -15.74
CA ASP A 243 15.08 0.56 -14.38
C ASP A 243 16.19 -0.40 -13.91
N CYS A 244 16.53 -1.41 -14.71
CA CYS A 244 17.54 -2.41 -14.42
C CYS A 244 18.84 -2.17 -15.19
N THR A 245 19.97 -2.50 -14.54
CA THR A 245 21.24 -2.74 -15.22
C THR A 245 21.70 -4.16 -14.91
N TRP A 246 22.48 -4.73 -15.82
CA TRP A 246 22.98 -6.10 -15.76
C TRP A 246 24.41 -6.13 -16.27
N GLU A 247 25.30 -6.83 -15.57
CA GLU A 247 26.70 -6.99 -15.99
C GLU A 247 27.23 -8.36 -15.57
N ALA A 248 27.81 -9.11 -16.50
CA ALA A 248 28.64 -10.26 -16.20
C ALA A 248 30.06 -9.78 -15.86
N THR A 249 30.50 -9.99 -14.62
CA THR A 249 31.80 -9.51 -14.17
C THR A 249 32.94 -10.40 -14.68
N SER A 250 34.20 -10.02 -14.40
CA SER A 250 35.35 -10.90 -14.63
C SER A 250 35.62 -11.89 -13.48
N GLU A 251 34.81 -11.88 -12.41
CA GLU A 251 35.03 -12.70 -11.22
C GLU A 251 34.22 -14.02 -11.31
N THR A 252 34.86 -15.18 -11.10
CA THR A 252 34.18 -16.49 -11.05
C THR A 252 34.16 -17.14 -9.66
N LEU A 253 34.65 -16.41 -8.65
CA LEU A 253 34.93 -16.90 -7.30
C LEU A 253 35.62 -18.30 -7.31
N GLY A 254 36.60 -18.46 -8.20
CA GLY A 254 37.47 -19.63 -8.27
C GLY A 254 36.86 -20.86 -8.93
N ARG A 255 35.76 -20.72 -9.70
CA ARG A 255 35.13 -21.85 -10.40
C ARG A 255 34.69 -21.45 -11.81
N ASP A 256 33.62 -22.07 -12.29
CA ASP A 256 33.18 -22.08 -13.68
C ASP A 256 32.03 -21.10 -13.99
N HIS A 257 31.30 -20.58 -13.00
CA HIS A 257 30.28 -19.53 -13.26
C HIS A 257 30.79 -18.14 -12.90
N VAL A 258 30.34 -17.16 -13.68
CA VAL A 258 30.65 -15.74 -13.53
C VAL A 258 29.69 -15.09 -12.54
N VAL A 259 30.19 -14.18 -11.70
CA VAL A 259 29.35 -13.33 -10.86
C VAL A 259 28.61 -12.33 -11.75
N ILE A 260 27.29 -12.32 -11.66
CA ILE A 260 26.41 -11.39 -12.37
C ILE A 260 25.94 -10.32 -11.39
N GLU A 261 26.14 -9.05 -11.76
CA GLU A 261 25.71 -7.88 -10.99
C GLU A 261 24.45 -7.30 -11.60
N ILE A 262 23.43 -7.09 -10.76
CA ILE A 262 22.13 -6.57 -11.18
C ILE A 262 21.82 -5.36 -10.31
N THR A 263 21.48 -4.23 -10.93
CA THR A 263 20.98 -3.06 -10.20
C THR A 263 19.54 -2.79 -10.59
N LEU A 264 18.67 -2.51 -9.61
CA LEU A 264 17.31 -2.02 -9.83
C LEU A 264 17.18 -0.60 -9.25
N SER A 265 16.93 0.36 -10.13
CA SER A 265 16.76 1.77 -9.80
C SER A 265 15.30 2.14 -9.69
N ARG A 266 14.83 2.55 -8.53
CA ARG A 266 13.46 3.03 -8.35
C ARG A 266 13.43 4.49 -7.95
N ASN A 267 12.59 5.26 -8.64
CA ASN A 267 12.21 6.58 -8.18
C ASN A 267 11.34 6.45 -6.93
N VAL A 268 11.86 6.95 -5.82
CA VAL A 268 11.20 7.05 -4.53
C VAL A 268 10.90 8.52 -4.30
N VAL A 269 9.67 8.84 -3.87
CA VAL A 269 9.34 10.20 -3.43
C VAL A 269 10.21 10.52 -2.21
N LYS A 270 10.97 11.63 -2.25
CA LYS A 270 11.75 12.09 -1.10
C LYS A 270 10.83 12.19 0.11
N GLU A 271 11.31 11.64 1.23
CA GLU A 271 10.56 11.58 2.48
C GLU A 271 10.09 12.97 2.91
N GLU A 272 8.79 13.20 2.82
CA GLU A 272 8.10 13.76 3.98
C GLU A 272 7.68 12.56 4.83
N VAL A 273 7.94 12.64 6.14
CA VAL A 273 7.63 11.62 7.14
C VAL A 273 6.19 11.13 6.93
N MET A 274 6.04 9.96 6.31
CA MET A 274 4.73 9.35 6.13
C MET A 274 4.28 8.83 7.49
N SER A 275 3.37 9.56 8.13
CA SER A 275 2.74 9.17 9.39
C SER A 275 2.33 7.69 9.37
N GLU A 276 2.65 6.93 10.42
CA GLU A 276 2.23 5.52 10.60
C GLU A 276 0.73 5.34 10.36
N VAL A 277 -0.06 6.37 10.68
CA VAL A 277 -1.50 6.45 10.45
C VAL A 277 -1.86 6.29 8.97
N ILE A 278 -1.09 6.89 8.05
CA ILE A 278 -1.37 6.81 6.61
C ILE A 278 -1.07 5.40 6.07
N SER A 279 -0.03 4.75 6.59
CA SER A 279 0.30 3.36 6.25
C SER A 279 -0.79 2.39 6.73
N GLU A 280 -1.29 2.59 7.95
CA GLU A 280 -2.39 1.80 8.51
C GLU A 280 -3.67 1.95 7.68
N ILE A 281 -4.04 3.19 7.32
CA ILE A 281 -5.20 3.47 6.47
C ILE A 281 -5.08 2.78 5.10
N ARG A 282 -3.90 2.82 4.47
CA ARG A 282 -3.66 2.16 3.18
C ARG A 282 -3.81 0.65 3.27
N ARG A 283 -3.28 0.03 4.34
CA ARG A 283 -3.42 -1.41 4.60
C ARG A 283 -4.88 -1.81 4.74
N MET A 284 -5.66 -1.03 5.49
CA MET A 284 -7.10 -1.26 5.65
C MET A 284 -7.87 -1.16 4.31
N ILE A 285 -7.54 -0.16 3.48
CA ILE A 285 -8.17 0.02 2.16
C ILE A 285 -7.84 -1.17 1.25
N HIS A 286 -6.58 -1.60 1.21
CA HIS A 286 -6.15 -2.74 0.40
C HIS A 286 -6.88 -4.02 0.81
N ASN A 287 -6.92 -4.32 2.11
CA ASN A 287 -7.63 -5.49 2.64
C ASN A 287 -9.14 -5.46 2.35
N TYR A 288 -9.75 -4.27 2.30
CA TYR A 288 -11.17 -4.16 1.98
C TYR A 288 -11.44 -4.38 0.49
N GLN A 289 -10.58 -3.84 -0.38
CA GLN A 289 -10.71 -3.97 -1.84
C GLN A 289 -10.38 -5.38 -2.35
N THR A 290 -9.50 -6.12 -1.67
CA THR A 290 -9.23 -7.52 -2.01
C THR A 290 -10.37 -8.45 -1.62
N ASN A 291 -11.08 -8.13 -0.53
CA ASN A 291 -12.18 -8.95 -0.03
C ASN A 291 -13.56 -8.55 -0.60
N ASN A 292 -13.70 -7.33 -1.13
CA ASN A 292 -14.94 -6.82 -1.70
C ASN A 292 -14.64 -6.17 -3.05
N ASN A 293 -15.42 -6.51 -4.09
CA ASN A 293 -15.25 -5.99 -5.46
C ASN A 293 -15.72 -4.52 -5.60
N GLN A 294 -15.45 -3.69 -4.59
CA GLN A 294 -15.85 -2.29 -4.47
C GLN A 294 -14.62 -1.39 -4.41
N LYS A 295 -14.65 -0.31 -5.18
CA LYS A 295 -13.57 0.68 -5.24
C LYS A 295 -13.77 1.72 -4.13
N ILE A 296 -12.73 1.93 -3.31
CA ILE A 296 -12.69 3.01 -2.31
C ILE A 296 -11.90 4.18 -2.89
N GLU A 297 -12.51 5.36 -2.91
CA GLU A 297 -11.87 6.61 -3.32
C GLU A 297 -11.79 7.55 -2.12
N LEU A 298 -10.58 8.01 -1.80
CA LEU A 298 -10.35 8.99 -0.74
C LEU A 298 -10.56 10.39 -1.30
N VAL A 299 -11.60 11.07 -0.82
CA VAL A 299 -11.88 12.46 -1.19
C VAL A 299 -11.37 13.36 -0.08
N TRP A 300 -10.40 14.23 -0.40
CA TRP A 300 -9.95 15.26 0.53
C TRP A 300 -11.08 16.29 0.72
N VAL A 301 -11.56 16.41 1.95
CA VAL A 301 -12.47 17.48 2.33
C VAL A 301 -11.62 18.57 2.99
N PRO A 302 -11.45 19.75 2.35
CA PRO A 302 -10.64 20.82 2.92
C PRO A 302 -11.33 21.35 4.18
N SER A 303 -10.82 20.93 5.33
CA SER A 303 -11.30 21.36 6.64
C SER A 303 -10.41 22.44 7.28
N HIS A 304 -9.19 22.68 6.77
CA HIS A 304 -8.13 23.34 7.56
C HIS A 304 -7.11 24.21 6.80
N VAL A 305 -7.43 24.76 5.62
CA VAL A 305 -6.55 25.74 4.94
C VAL A 305 -7.21 27.11 4.98
N SER A 306 -6.44 28.15 5.35
CA SER A 306 -6.89 29.56 5.45
C SER A 306 -7.77 29.90 6.66
N ILE A 307 -7.61 29.18 7.78
CA ILE A 307 -8.22 29.55 9.06
C ILE A 307 -7.13 30.25 9.89
N PRO A 308 -7.21 31.58 10.11
CA PRO A 308 -6.11 32.35 10.69
C PRO A 308 -5.57 31.80 12.02
N GLY A 309 -6.44 31.29 12.90
CA GLY A 309 -6.05 30.73 14.20
C GLY A 309 -5.27 29.41 14.10
N ASN A 310 -5.59 28.57 13.12
CA ASN A 310 -4.86 27.32 12.90
C ASN A 310 -3.51 27.60 12.24
N ASP A 311 -3.49 28.45 11.21
CA ASP A 311 -2.26 28.87 10.55
C ASP A 311 -1.29 29.55 11.52
N GLN A 312 -1.82 30.27 12.52
CA GLN A 312 -1.04 30.88 13.59
C GLN A 312 -0.49 29.83 14.57
N THR A 313 -1.30 28.83 14.93
CA THR A 313 -0.86 27.74 15.82
C THR A 313 0.24 26.90 15.17
N ASP A 314 0.09 26.56 13.89
CA ASP A 314 1.07 25.81 13.09
C ASP A 314 2.39 26.57 12.94
N ARG A 315 2.31 27.90 12.78
CA ARG A 315 3.49 28.78 12.74
C ARG A 315 4.21 28.80 14.08
N CYS A 316 3.48 29.00 15.19
CA CYS A 316 4.08 29.01 16.53
C CYS A 316 4.72 27.66 16.89
N ALA A 317 4.10 26.53 16.49
CA ALA A 317 4.69 25.21 16.68
C ALA A 317 6.02 25.06 15.91
N LYS A 318 6.10 25.53 14.66
CA LYS A 318 7.34 25.50 13.87
C LYS A 318 8.42 26.42 14.45
N GLU A 319 8.05 27.61 14.91
CA GLU A 319 8.96 28.56 15.55
C GLU A 319 9.53 28.00 16.87
N SER A 320 8.74 27.23 17.63
CA SER A 320 9.17 26.63 18.90
C SER A 320 10.32 25.62 18.77
N LEU A 321 10.50 25.02 17.59
CA LEU A 321 11.60 24.10 17.30
C LEU A 321 12.98 24.79 17.27
N SER A 322 13.00 26.12 17.18
CA SER A 322 14.22 26.93 17.05
C SER A 322 14.64 27.60 18.36
N LEU A 323 13.92 27.35 19.46
CA LEU A 323 14.21 27.96 20.77
C LEU A 323 15.27 27.15 21.51
N GLU A 324 16.41 27.77 21.82
CA GLU A 324 17.57 27.11 22.46
C GLU A 324 17.38 26.86 23.97
N ASP A 325 16.45 27.57 24.62
CA ASP A 325 16.18 27.46 26.07
C ASP A 325 14.76 26.95 26.34
N ILE A 326 14.61 25.63 26.49
CA ILE A 326 13.37 25.00 26.98
C ILE A 326 13.44 24.96 28.51
N LYS A 327 12.82 25.93 29.19
CA LYS A 327 12.63 25.84 30.65
C LYS A 327 11.57 24.78 30.97
N PRO A 328 11.87 23.75 31.76
CA PRO A 328 10.86 22.79 32.21
C PRO A 328 9.81 23.53 33.03
N VAL A 329 8.55 23.38 32.65
CA VAL A 329 7.43 23.92 33.43
C VAL A 329 7.07 22.88 34.50
N GLU A 330 6.85 23.31 35.73
CA GLU A 330 6.57 22.43 36.89
C GLU A 330 5.21 21.69 36.83
N TYR A 331 4.37 21.96 35.83
CA TYR A 331 3.07 21.32 35.70
C TYR A 331 3.19 19.98 34.97
N SER A 332 2.47 18.96 35.45
CA SER A 332 2.28 17.74 34.69
C SER A 332 1.48 18.00 33.40
N TYR A 333 1.67 17.17 32.38
CA TYR A 333 0.92 17.25 31.12
C TYR A 333 -0.61 17.29 31.33
N SER A 334 -1.09 16.53 32.32
CA SER A 334 -2.52 16.47 32.68
C SER A 334 -3.03 17.80 33.24
N GLU A 335 -2.27 18.43 34.14
CA GLU A 335 -2.62 19.75 34.70
C GLU A 335 -2.61 20.83 33.63
N PHE A 336 -1.60 20.82 32.76
CA PHE A 336 -1.53 21.74 31.64
C PHE A 336 -2.75 21.61 30.71
N CYS A 337 -3.08 20.37 30.31
CA CYS A 337 -4.24 20.10 29.45
C CYS A 337 -5.56 20.51 30.12
N SER A 338 -5.70 20.31 31.43
CA SER A 338 -6.88 20.70 32.19
C SER A 338 -7.06 22.22 32.24
N ILE A 339 -5.98 22.96 32.51
CA ILE A 339 -5.97 24.43 32.51
C ILE A 339 -6.32 24.99 31.13
N VAL A 340 -5.70 24.44 30.07
CA VAL A 340 -5.95 24.88 28.69
C VAL A 340 -7.40 24.57 28.28
N SER A 341 -7.89 23.36 28.55
CA SER A 341 -9.27 22.97 28.24
C SER A 341 -10.29 23.84 28.95
N SER A 342 -10.07 24.16 30.23
CA SER A 342 -10.93 25.06 31.00
C SER A 342 -10.99 26.46 30.37
N ARG A 343 -9.84 27.04 30.01
CA ARG A 343 -9.78 28.36 29.35
C ARG A 343 -10.42 28.38 27.97
N ILE A 344 -10.21 27.34 27.17
CA ILE A 344 -10.83 27.20 25.84
C ILE A 344 -12.35 27.16 26.01
N ASN A 345 -12.86 26.30 26.90
CA ASN A 345 -14.30 26.18 27.16
C ASN A 345 -14.91 27.50 27.63
N GLN A 346 -14.21 28.26 28.47
CA GLN A 346 -14.65 29.57 28.93
C GLN A 346 -14.73 30.59 27.78
N LYS A 347 -13.68 30.68 26.94
CA LYS A 347 -13.69 31.54 25.75
C LYS A 347 -14.79 31.17 24.77
N TRP A 348 -15.04 29.89 24.54
CA TRP A 348 -16.14 29.43 23.69
C TRP A 348 -17.50 29.80 24.29
N ALA A 349 -17.69 29.63 25.60
CA ALA A 349 -18.92 30.02 26.27
C ALA A 349 -19.17 31.53 26.17
N ASP A 350 -18.14 32.36 26.34
CA ASP A 350 -18.23 33.82 26.19
C ASP A 350 -18.56 34.24 24.75
N MET A 351 -17.90 33.62 23.77
CA MET A 351 -18.16 33.90 22.35
C MET A 351 -19.57 33.50 21.94
N LEU A 352 -20.04 32.32 22.38
CA LEU A 352 -21.38 31.82 22.08
C LEU A 352 -22.49 32.64 22.74
N ARG A 353 -22.27 33.16 23.95
CA ARG A 353 -23.19 34.09 24.62
C ARG A 353 -23.38 35.40 23.86
N ASN A 354 -22.40 35.81 23.06
CA ASN A 354 -22.40 37.09 22.33
C ASN A 354 -22.84 36.96 20.86
N LEU A 355 -23.28 35.78 20.40
CA LEU A 355 -23.78 35.58 19.04
C LEU A 355 -25.30 35.75 18.97
N ASP A 356 -25.77 36.59 18.03
CA ASP A 356 -27.18 36.94 17.82
C ASP A 356 -27.95 35.83 17.07
N THR A 357 -28.07 34.67 17.70
CA THR A 357 -28.93 33.58 17.20
C THR A 357 -29.82 33.05 18.33
N ALA A 358 -31.14 33.03 18.09
CA ALA A 358 -32.19 32.59 19.02
C ALA A 358 -32.01 31.16 19.59
N ARG A 359 -31.02 30.41 19.10
CA ARG A 359 -30.69 29.04 19.53
C ARG A 359 -29.98 29.00 20.89
N TYR A 360 -29.30 30.07 21.30
CA TYR A 360 -28.50 30.11 22.54
C TYR A 360 -29.16 30.90 23.68
N GLN A 361 -30.33 31.51 23.44
CA GLN A 361 -31.17 32.09 24.50
C GLN A 361 -31.93 31.01 25.29
N ILE A 362 -32.00 29.77 24.78
CA ILE A 362 -32.86 28.70 25.32
C ILE A 362 -32.09 27.72 26.25
N ASP A 363 -30.76 27.66 26.17
CA ASP A 363 -29.96 26.76 27.03
C ASP A 363 -28.64 27.44 27.49
N PRO A 364 -28.53 27.87 28.76
CA PRO A 364 -27.34 28.53 29.29
C PRO A 364 -26.18 27.58 29.61
N LYS A 365 -26.37 26.25 29.50
CA LYS A 365 -25.32 25.26 29.73
C LYS A 365 -25.11 24.44 28.47
N ILE A 366 -23.98 24.67 27.79
CA ILE A 366 -23.54 23.83 26.67
C ILE A 366 -23.48 22.37 27.16
N PRO A 367 -24.33 21.45 26.69
CA PRO A 367 -24.29 20.07 27.15
C PRO A 367 -22.98 19.44 26.68
N ASN A 368 -22.20 18.91 27.61
CA ASN A 368 -20.89 18.29 27.37
C ASN A 368 -20.98 16.94 26.61
N GLN A 369 -22.06 16.67 25.87
CA GLN A 369 -22.27 15.42 25.15
C GLN A 369 -22.11 15.61 23.64
N THR A 370 -20.97 15.16 23.14
CA THR A 370 -20.76 14.92 21.72
C THR A 370 -21.56 13.70 21.28
N LYS A 371 -22.66 13.98 20.58
CA LYS A 371 -23.58 13.07 19.87
C LYS A 371 -24.80 12.61 20.69
N PRO A 372 -26.03 12.86 20.20
CA PRO A 372 -27.22 12.21 20.74
C PRO A 372 -27.17 10.72 20.37
N ASN A 373 -27.06 9.84 21.35
CA ASN A 373 -27.36 8.42 21.19
C ASN A 373 -28.88 8.24 21.12
N HIS A 374 -29.46 8.49 19.95
CA HIS A 374 -30.86 8.12 19.71
C HIS A 374 -30.91 6.71 19.13
N PRO A 375 -31.78 5.80 19.65
CA PRO A 375 -31.90 4.42 19.16
C PRO A 375 -32.46 4.28 17.73
N SER A 376 -32.72 5.40 17.04
CA SER A 376 -33.23 5.41 15.66
C SER A 376 -32.32 6.23 14.78
N VAL A 377 -31.53 5.52 13.96
CA VAL A 377 -30.65 6.09 12.93
C VAL A 377 -31.44 6.98 11.95
N ALA A 378 -32.73 6.68 11.73
CA ALA A 378 -33.60 7.48 10.87
C ALA A 378 -33.86 8.88 11.45
N ILE A 379 -34.17 8.99 12.75
CA ILE A 379 -34.42 10.27 13.42
C ILE A 379 -33.14 11.11 13.49
N CYS A 380 -31.99 10.49 13.77
CA CYS A 380 -30.70 11.19 13.74
C CYS A 380 -30.35 11.73 12.36
N LYS A 381 -30.61 10.97 11.29
CA LYS A 381 -30.41 11.41 9.90
C LYS A 381 -31.33 12.58 9.55
N VAL A 382 -32.61 12.52 9.93
CA VAL A 382 -33.57 13.62 9.72
C VAL A 382 -33.15 14.88 10.51
N ALA A 383 -32.84 14.73 11.79
CA ALA A 383 -32.39 15.84 12.64
C ALA A 383 -31.09 16.47 12.13
N THR A 384 -30.13 15.66 11.66
CA THR A 384 -28.87 16.14 11.09
C THR A 384 -29.11 16.88 9.78
N ARG A 385 -29.91 16.32 8.86
CA ARG A 385 -30.28 16.96 7.57
C ARG A 385 -31.02 18.27 7.77
N LEU A 386 -31.92 18.33 8.77
CA LEU A 386 -32.55 19.58 9.19
C LEU A 386 -31.49 20.55 9.72
N ARG A 387 -30.60 20.14 10.62
CA ARG A 387 -29.56 21.02 11.20
C ARG A 387 -28.56 21.57 10.18
N THR A 388 -28.15 20.77 9.20
CA THR A 388 -27.12 21.10 8.20
C THR A 388 -27.67 21.68 6.91
N ASN A 389 -28.98 21.93 6.83
CA ASN A 389 -29.64 22.52 5.66
C ASN A 389 -29.53 21.67 4.38
N ASN A 390 -29.37 20.34 4.54
CA ASN A 390 -29.23 19.37 3.45
C ASN A 390 -30.47 18.46 3.39
N VAL A 391 -31.62 19.05 3.06
CA VAL A 391 -32.86 18.29 2.81
C VAL A 391 -32.97 18.09 1.30
N LEU A 392 -32.83 16.85 0.83
CA LEU A 392 -33.16 16.48 -0.54
C LEU A 392 -34.64 16.82 -0.76
N ARG A 393 -34.91 17.85 -1.59
CA ARG A 393 -36.23 18.38 -2.04
C ARG A 393 -36.79 19.57 -1.23
N ASP A 394 -36.15 20.73 -1.33
CA ASP A 394 -36.77 22.02 -0.97
C ASP A 394 -38.12 22.26 -1.70
N HIS A 395 -38.30 21.66 -2.88
CA HIS A 395 -39.52 21.78 -3.68
C HIS A 395 -40.74 21.10 -3.04
N GLN A 396 -40.56 20.19 -2.07
CA GLN A 396 -41.67 19.52 -1.38
C GLN A 396 -42.12 20.24 -0.11
N PHE A 397 -41.24 20.99 0.58
CA PHE A 397 -41.63 21.79 1.75
C PHE A 397 -42.45 23.03 1.35
N ASN A 398 -42.10 23.68 0.25
CA ASN A 398 -42.83 24.87 -0.24
C ASN A 398 -44.23 24.57 -0.80
N ALA A 399 -44.57 23.29 -1.00
CA ALA A 399 -45.88 22.85 -1.48
C ALA A 399 -46.91 22.65 -0.35
N ILE A 400 -46.46 22.61 0.91
CA ILE A 400 -47.32 22.41 2.07
C ILE A 400 -47.70 23.80 2.63
N LYS A 401 -48.99 24.10 2.63
CA LYS A 401 -49.53 25.28 3.34
C LYS A 401 -50.22 24.81 4.61
N CYS A 402 -50.01 25.50 5.72
CA CYS A 402 -50.84 25.24 6.91
C CYS A 402 -52.28 25.67 6.63
N ARG A 403 -53.23 25.31 7.51
CA ARG A 403 -54.64 25.72 7.37
C ARG A 403 -54.84 27.24 7.24
N PHE A 404 -53.88 28.04 7.70
CA PHE A 404 -53.86 29.50 7.62
C PHE A 404 -53.16 30.05 6.37
N GLY A 405 -52.80 29.21 5.42
CA GLY A 405 -52.23 29.62 4.13
C GLY A 405 -50.75 30.01 4.16
N HIS A 406 -50.09 29.96 5.32
CA HIS A 406 -48.66 30.23 5.42
C HIS A 406 -47.87 29.14 4.70
N VAL A 407 -46.86 29.56 3.93
CA VAL A 407 -45.87 28.67 3.33
C VAL A 407 -45.11 27.96 4.45
N ALA A 408 -44.96 26.64 4.39
CA ALA A 408 -44.25 25.84 5.38
C ALA A 408 -42.73 26.08 5.34
N THR A 409 -42.32 27.28 5.72
CA THR A 409 -40.91 27.60 6.00
C THR A 409 -40.47 26.87 7.28
N ARG A 410 -39.16 26.68 7.42
CA ARG A 410 -38.58 26.01 8.57
C ARG A 410 -38.93 26.68 9.91
N SER A 411 -38.87 28.01 9.97
CA SER A 411 -39.30 28.78 11.15
C SER A 411 -40.79 28.63 11.42
N HIS A 412 -41.61 28.54 10.36
CA HIS A 412 -43.03 28.28 10.51
C HIS A 412 -43.30 26.90 11.11
N VAL A 413 -42.72 25.83 10.55
CA VAL A 413 -42.93 24.45 11.01
C VAL A 413 -42.41 24.23 12.43
N PHE A 414 -41.18 24.67 12.74
CA PHE A 414 -40.51 24.35 14.00
C PHE A 414 -40.76 25.33 15.14
N ILE A 415 -41.24 26.56 14.86
CA ILE A 415 -41.35 27.60 15.88
C ILE A 415 -42.76 28.22 15.88
N GLN A 416 -43.23 28.73 14.74
CA GLN A 416 -44.33 29.70 14.70
C GLN A 416 -45.72 29.09 14.47
N CYS A 417 -45.83 27.94 13.78
CA CYS A 417 -47.12 27.35 13.42
C CYS A 417 -47.84 26.80 14.65
N THR A 418 -48.98 27.39 15.00
CA THR A 418 -49.81 26.97 16.14
C THR A 418 -50.45 25.61 15.92
N GLU A 419 -50.82 25.27 14.67
CA GLU A 419 -51.36 23.97 14.28
C GLU A 419 -50.39 22.81 14.55
N LEU A 420 -49.10 23.03 14.27
CA LEU A 420 -48.07 22.02 14.48
C LEU A 420 -47.52 21.99 15.92
N LYS A 421 -47.95 22.90 16.79
CA LYS A 421 -47.50 22.97 18.20
C LYS A 421 -47.68 21.65 18.96
N PRO A 422 -48.82 20.93 18.87
CA PRO A 422 -49.00 19.66 19.56
C PRO A 422 -48.04 18.57 19.05
N ALA A 423 -47.81 18.51 17.73
CA ALA A 423 -46.88 17.58 17.13
C ALA A 423 -45.42 17.86 17.56
N ARG A 424 -45.02 19.14 17.59
CA ARG A 424 -43.70 19.55 18.11
C ARG A 424 -43.49 19.10 19.55
N LEU A 425 -44.46 19.38 20.43
CA LEU A 425 -44.37 19.01 21.83
C LEU A 425 -44.25 17.48 22.02
N ARG A 426 -44.98 16.67 21.25
CA ARG A 426 -44.84 15.20 21.28
C ARG A 426 -43.44 14.74 20.88
N VAL A 427 -42.89 15.29 19.80
CA VAL A 427 -41.55 14.94 19.32
C VAL A 427 -40.48 15.39 20.33
N PHE A 428 -40.60 16.59 20.90
CA PHE A 428 -39.69 17.08 21.94
C PHE A 428 -39.74 16.20 23.20
N GLN A 429 -40.94 15.78 23.63
CA GLN A 429 -41.10 14.88 24.78
C GLN A 429 -40.40 13.54 24.51
N GLN A 430 -40.64 12.93 23.35
CA GLN A 430 -39.98 11.68 22.95
C GLN A 430 -38.45 11.79 22.90
N ILE A 431 -37.91 12.92 22.43
CA ILE A 431 -36.45 13.15 22.43
C ILE A 431 -35.93 13.24 23.86
N THR A 432 -36.65 13.94 24.74
CA THR A 432 -36.22 14.16 26.13
C THR A 432 -36.30 12.88 26.96
N ASP A 433 -37.37 12.10 26.81
CA ASP A 433 -37.58 10.83 27.53
C ASP A 433 -36.60 9.73 27.10
N ASN A 434 -36.06 9.80 25.87
CA ASN A 434 -35.04 8.87 25.38
C ASN A 434 -33.61 9.23 25.81
N LEU A 435 -33.36 10.48 26.23
CA LEU A 435 -32.05 10.91 26.74
C LEU A 435 -31.83 10.51 28.22
N THR A 436 -32.89 10.13 28.94
CA THR A 436 -32.85 9.82 30.38
C THR A 436 -32.85 8.33 30.72
N LYS A 437 -32.96 7.43 29.75
CA LYS A 437 -32.93 5.97 30.00
C LYS A 437 -31.51 5.39 29.87
N PRO A 438 -30.96 4.73 30.91
CA PRO A 438 -29.68 4.02 30.81
C PRO A 438 -29.80 2.80 29.90
N ASN A 439 -28.74 2.51 29.15
CA ASN A 439 -28.60 1.36 28.24
C ASN A 439 -29.09 0.05 28.87
N GLN A 440 -30.19 -0.50 28.35
CA GLN A 440 -30.46 -1.93 28.46
C GLN A 440 -30.06 -2.59 27.14
N THR A 441 -29.01 -3.40 27.22
CA THR A 441 -28.67 -4.43 26.25
C THR A 441 -29.75 -5.52 26.26
N ASN A 442 -30.41 -5.76 25.12
CA ASN A 442 -30.65 -7.08 24.51
C ASN A 442 -31.77 -7.05 23.46
N ASP A 443 -31.53 -7.81 22.39
CA ASP A 443 -32.46 -8.49 21.48
C ASP A 443 -33.72 -7.77 21.00
N TYR A 444 -33.73 -7.39 19.72
CA TYR A 444 -34.96 -7.45 18.92
C TYR A 444 -34.66 -7.94 17.49
N HIS A 445 -34.91 -9.22 17.29
CA HIS A 445 -35.30 -9.78 16.00
C HIS A 445 -36.57 -9.08 15.49
N SER A 446 -36.59 -8.87 14.17
CA SER A 446 -37.76 -8.77 13.28
C SER A 446 -39.10 -8.37 13.91
N THR A 447 -39.51 -7.12 13.69
CA THR A 447 -40.88 -6.82 13.26
C THR A 447 -40.83 -5.61 12.33
N THR A 448 -40.88 -5.89 11.03
CA THR A 448 -41.39 -4.96 10.03
C THR A 448 -42.84 -4.64 10.38
N ASN A 449 -43.07 -3.47 10.96
CA ASN A 449 -44.35 -2.80 10.86
C ASN A 449 -44.15 -1.50 10.09
N GLN A 450 -44.56 -1.55 8.82
CA GLN A 450 -44.97 -0.39 8.06
C GLN A 450 -46.08 0.29 8.84
N GLN A 451 -45.74 1.34 9.57
CA GLN A 451 -46.65 2.46 9.77
C GLN A 451 -46.02 3.65 9.09
N GLU A 452 -46.52 3.94 7.90
CA GLU A 452 -46.40 5.26 7.30
C GLU A 452 -46.87 6.28 8.33
N ILE A 453 -45.94 7.10 8.79
CA ILE A 453 -46.26 8.33 9.52
C ILE A 453 -46.38 9.42 8.44
N PRO A 454 -47.50 10.15 8.34
CA PRO A 454 -47.66 11.26 7.39
C PRO A 454 -46.60 12.36 7.56
#